data_AF-A0A8X7RUR5-F1
#
_entry.id   AF-A0A8X7RUR5-F1
#
_cell.length_a   1.000
_cell.length_b   1.000
_cell.length_c   1.000
_cell.angle_alpha   90.00
_cell.angle_beta   90.00
_cell.angle_gamma   90.00
#
_symmetry.space_group_name_H-M   'P 1'
#
loop_
_entity.id
_entity.type
_entity.pdbx_description
1 polymer ?
#
loop_
_entity_poly.entity_id
_entity_poly.type
_entity_poly.pdbx_seq_one_letter_code
_entity_poly.pdbx_strand_id
1 'polypeptide(L)' 'MPQKLEARGGNGGNQWDDGAEHEGVSKIYIREGRDGIESIKFDYVKNGEPKDGPIHGSSGQSFTESVHVQTLIHMIYRS' A
#
# COMPACT_ATOMS: atom_id res chain seq x y z
N MET A 1 0.64 8.96 18.64
CA MET A 1 0.91 9.62 17.35
C MET A 1 1.90 8.76 16.59
N PRO A 2 1.62 8.34 15.36
CA PRO A 2 2.61 7.63 14.55
C PRO A 2 3.75 8.56 14.13
N GLN A 3 4.93 7.98 13.90
CA GLN A 3 6.08 8.69 13.36
C GLN A 3 6.00 8.70 11.83
N LYS A 4 5.90 9.89 11.23
CA LYS A 4 5.99 10.06 9.77
C LYS A 4 7.46 10.08 9.36
N LEU A 5 7.79 9.36 8.30
CA LEU A 5 9.13 9.34 7.70
C LEU A 5 9.13 10.12 6.39
N GLU A 6 10.27 10.71 6.03
CA GLU A 6 10.45 11.41 4.77
C GLU A 6 10.36 10.45 3.58
N ALA A 7 9.62 10.86 2.54
CA ALA A 7 9.51 10.09 1.31
C ALA A 7 10.87 10.05 0.58
N ARG A 8 11.18 8.91 -0.05
CA ARG A 8 12.37 8.72 -0.86
C ARG A 8 11.97 8.54 -2.32
N GLY A 9 12.39 9.46 -3.19
CA GLY A 9 12.03 9.46 -4.60
C GLY A 9 12.37 10.79 -5.29
N GLY A 10 11.89 10.97 -6.52
CA GLY A 10 11.97 12.23 -7.24
C GLY A 10 10.86 13.22 -6.85
N ASN A 11 10.95 14.46 -7.32
CA ASN A 11 9.99 15.54 -7.03
C ASN A 11 8.78 15.57 -7.98
N GLY A 12 8.49 14.46 -8.66
CA GLY A 12 7.39 14.36 -9.64
C GLY A 12 6.09 13.84 -9.02
N GLY A 13 4.99 13.95 -9.77
CA GLY A 13 3.68 13.44 -9.38
C GLY A 13 2.94 14.31 -8.36
N ASN A 14 1.84 13.77 -7.83
CA ASN A 14 1.04 14.42 -6.79
C ASN A 14 1.36 13.78 -5.43
N GLN A 15 1.61 14.60 -4.42
CA GLN A 15 1.79 14.11 -3.05
C GLN A 15 0.47 13.52 -2.51
N TRP A 16 0.58 12.43 -1.76
CA TRP A 16 -0.54 11.79 -1.08
C TRP A 16 -0.12 11.35 0.34
N ASP A 17 -1.11 11.25 1.23
CA ASP A 17 -1.00 10.79 2.60
C ASP A 17 -2.36 10.23 3.02
N ASP A 18 -2.45 8.91 3.24
CA ASP A 18 -3.71 8.23 3.59
C ASP A 18 -4.07 8.39 5.06
N GLY A 19 -3.25 9.14 5.81
CA GLY A 19 -3.46 9.46 7.21
C GLY A 19 -3.04 8.35 8.16
N ALA A 20 -3.16 8.66 9.44
CA ALA A 20 -2.68 7.86 10.56
C ALA A 20 -3.77 6.99 11.22
N GLU A 21 -5.04 7.18 10.86
CA GLU A 21 -6.21 6.65 11.58
C GLU A 21 -6.55 5.21 11.15
N HIS A 22 -5.55 4.33 11.23
CA HIS A 22 -5.63 2.92 10.84
C HIS A 22 -4.92 2.05 11.89
N GLU A 23 -5.42 0.85 12.14
CA GLU A 23 -4.79 -0.11 13.06
C GLU A 23 -3.57 -0.81 12.41
N GLY A 24 -3.55 -0.88 11.09
CA GLY A 24 -2.45 -1.46 10.30
C GLY A 24 -2.80 -1.58 8.82
N VAL A 25 -1.87 -2.16 8.06
CA VAL A 25 -2.06 -2.52 6.64
C VAL A 25 -2.40 -4.00 6.54
N SER A 26 -3.50 -4.33 5.88
CA SER A 26 -3.94 -5.71 5.65
C SER A 26 -3.38 -6.26 4.34
N LYS A 27 -3.42 -5.46 3.27
CA LYS A 27 -2.98 -5.83 1.93
C LYS A 27 -2.37 -4.65 1.20
N ILE A 28 -1.37 -4.95 0.38
CA ILE A 28 -0.70 -4.01 -0.51
C ILE A 28 -0.98 -4.44 -1.94
N TYR A 29 -1.33 -3.50 -2.80
CA TYR A 29 -1.55 -3.73 -4.23
C TYR A 29 -0.54 -2.91 -5.02
N ILE A 30 0.12 -3.57 -5.97
CA ILE A 30 1.11 -2.93 -6.83
C ILE A 30 0.70 -3.21 -8.27
N ARG A 31 0.74 -2.16 -9.09
CA ARG A 31 0.61 -2.28 -10.52
C ARG A 31 1.92 -1.84 -11.16
N GLU A 32 2.57 -2.79 -11.79
CA GLU A 32 3.74 -2.55 -12.62
C GLU A 32 3.32 -2.07 -14.01
N GLY A 33 4.10 -1.13 -14.52
CA GLY A 33 4.04 -0.59 -15.87
C GLY A 33 5.27 -0.94 -16.68
N ARG A 34 5.43 -0.27 -17.83
CA ARG A 34 6.58 -0.50 -18.70
C ARG A 34 7.92 -0.15 -18.03
N ASP A 35 7.94 0.93 -17.25
CA ASP A 35 9.18 1.54 -16.73
C ASP A 35 9.27 1.55 -15.20
N GLY A 36 8.42 0.76 -14.51
CA GLY A 36 8.41 0.65 -13.05
C GLY A 36 7.00 0.58 -12.47
N ILE A 37 6.84 0.97 -11.20
CA ILE A 37 5.52 0.97 -10.53
C ILE A 37 4.68 2.13 -11.07
N GLU A 38 3.52 1.81 -11.67
CA GLU A 38 2.56 2.80 -12.18
C GLU A 38 1.51 3.18 -11.14
N SER A 39 1.11 2.24 -10.27
CA SER A 39 0.10 2.48 -9.23
C SER A 39 0.32 1.65 -7.97
N ILE A 40 -0.08 2.21 -6.82
CA ILE A 40 -0.07 1.54 -5.52
C ILE A 40 -1.37 1.82 -4.75
N LYS A 41 -1.85 0.83 -4.01
CA LYS A 41 -2.98 0.96 -3.09
C LYS A 41 -2.70 0.14 -1.82
N PHE A 42 -3.23 0.59 -0.70
CA PHE A 42 -3.21 -0.13 0.57
C PHE A 42 -4.64 -0.38 1.03
N ASP A 43 -4.92 -1.59 1.51
CA ASP A 43 -6.09 -1.84 2.34
C ASP A 43 -5.67 -1.80 3.80
N TYR A 44 -6.46 -1.10 4.61
CA TYR A 44 -6.17 -0.84 6.01
C TYR A 44 -7.06 -1.67 6.92
N VAL A 45 -6.63 -1.86 8.16
CA VAL A 45 -7.49 -2.42 9.23
C VAL A 45 -8.15 -1.26 9.98
N LYS A 46 -9.47 -1.28 10.07
CA LYS A 46 -10.28 -0.37 10.89
C LYS A 46 -11.35 -1.15 11.63
N ASN A 47 -11.37 -1.02 12.95
CA ASN A 47 -12.24 -1.78 13.86
C ASN A 47 -12.09 -3.30 13.65
N GLY A 48 -10.86 -3.78 13.47
CA GLY A 48 -10.57 -5.19 13.20
C GLY A 48 -10.94 -5.69 11.80
N GLU A 49 -11.49 -4.86 10.91
CA GLU A 49 -11.88 -5.27 9.56
C GLU A 49 -11.02 -4.60 8.46
N PRO A 50 -10.71 -5.32 7.37
CA PRO A 50 -10.11 -4.72 6.18
C PRO A 50 -11.04 -3.68 5.53
N LYS A 51 -10.49 -2.53 5.16
CA LYS A 51 -11.15 -1.45 4.41
C LYS A 51 -10.26 -1.00 3.26
N ASP A 52 -10.89 -0.75 2.12
CA ASP A 52 -10.21 -0.25 0.93
C ASP A 52 -9.62 1.15 1.16
N GLY A 53 -8.36 1.33 0.77
CA GLY A 53 -7.75 2.64 0.65
C GLY A 53 -7.84 3.24 -0.76
N PRO A 54 -7.44 4.51 -0.93
CA PRO A 54 -7.39 5.16 -2.22
C PRO A 54 -6.30 4.55 -3.13
N ILE A 55 -6.48 4.71 -4.44
CA ILE A 55 -5.48 4.33 -5.45
C ILE A 55 -4.59 5.55 -5.71
N HIS A 56 -3.29 5.34 -5.64
CA HIS A 56 -2.29 6.35 -5.99
C HIS A 56 -1.62 5.97 -7.31
N GLY A 57 -1.63 6.88 -8.28
CA GLY A 57 -1.16 6.61 -9.65
C GLY A 57 -2.33 6.47 -10.63
N SER A 58 -2.11 5.77 -11.74
CA SER A 58 -3.12 5.63 -12.79
C SER A 58 -4.22 4.64 -12.38
N SER A 59 -5.49 5.02 -12.58
CA SER A 59 -6.68 4.23 -12.24
C SER A 59 -7.18 3.31 -13.37
N GLY A 60 -6.43 3.22 -14.49
CA GLY A 60 -6.95 2.69 -15.74
C GLY A 60 -7.12 1.17 -15.87
N GLN A 61 -6.55 0.35 -14.96
CA GLN A 61 -6.53 -1.12 -15.11
C GLN A 61 -6.42 -1.86 -13.76
N SER A 62 -6.66 -3.18 -13.76
CA SER A 62 -6.52 -4.08 -12.62
C SER A 62 -5.08 -4.14 -12.08
N PHE A 63 -4.91 -4.26 -10.76
CA PHE A 63 -3.60 -4.47 -10.13
C PHE A 63 -3.02 -5.83 -10.52
N THR A 64 -1.74 -5.84 -10.88
CA THR A 64 -1.03 -7.05 -11.32
C THR A 64 -0.72 -7.97 -10.14
N GLU A 65 -0.36 -7.39 -9.00
CA GLU A 65 0.02 -8.13 -7.81
C GLU A 65 -0.66 -7.59 -6.55
N SER A 66 -0.97 -8.50 -5.62
CA SER A 66 -1.41 -8.13 -4.28
C SER A 66 -0.80 -9.06 -3.24
N VAL A 67 -0.33 -8.51 -2.13
CA VAL A 67 0.29 -9.28 -1.06
C VAL A 67 -0.44 -9.04 0.26
N HIS A 68 -0.89 -10.13 0.88
CA HIS A 68 -1.52 -10.11 2.19
C HIS A 68 -0.43 -10.11 3.27
N VAL A 69 -0.40 -9.06 4.11
CA VAL A 69 0.72 -8.81 5.03
C VAL A 69 0.81 -9.92 6.09
N GLN A 70 -0.33 -10.43 6.57
CA GLN A 70 -0.33 -11.53 7.53
C GLN A 70 0.29 -12.82 6.94
N THR A 71 0.13 -13.07 5.64
CA THR A 71 0.70 -14.25 4.99
C THR A 71 2.23 -14.15 4.92
N LEU A 72 2.78 -12.95 4.64
CA LEU A 72 4.23 -12.73 4.65
C LEU A 72 4.86 -12.96 6.02
N ILE A 73 4.24 -12.43 7.09
CA ILE A 73 4.70 -12.61 8.47
C ILE A 73 4.78 -14.12 8.81
N HIS A 74 3.74 -14.89 8.49
CA HIS A 74 3.75 -16.33 8.75
C HIS A 74 4.85 -17.10 7.99
N MET A 75 5.25 -16.66 6.80
CA MET A 75 6.34 -17.30 6.05
C MET A 75 7.71 -16.96 6.63
N ILE A 76 7.94 -15.72 7.07
CA ILE A 76 9.23 -15.28 7.63
C ILE A 76 9.51 -15.97 8.97
N TYR A 77 8.49 -16.14 9.82
CA TYR A 77 8.65 -16.73 11.16
C TYR A 77 8.50 -18.27 11.18
N ARG A 78 8.37 -18.94 10.03
CA ARG A 78 8.38 -20.42 9.92
C ARG A 78 9.66 -20.97 9.26
N SER A 79 10.73 -20.18 9.21
CA SER A 79 12.06 -20.57 8.72
C SER A 79 13.06 -20.81 9.84
#